data_AF-A0A855MQ33-F1
#
_entry.id   AF-A0A855MQ33-F1
#
_cell.length_a   1.000
_cell.length_b   1.000
_cell.length_c   1.000
_cell.angle_alpha   90.00
_cell.angle_beta   90.00
_cell.angle_gamma   90.00
#
_symmetry.space_group_name_H-M   'P 1'
#
loop_
_entity.id
_entity.type
_entity.pdbx_description
1 polymer ?
#
loop_
_entity_poly.entity_id
_entity_poly.type
_entity_poly.pdbx_seq_one_letter_code
_entity_poly.pdbx_strand_id
1 'polypeptide(L)'
;MKKTTIEQKRLNADIWIILITTFAALGIYMAFQSQFNNVVKNVHLPILLRTLIAAICQFSIAGLGISIVAIYRKESFFSHGLRLKGTLMSIALCVLCFVPHIIFLAVTQQITSYLPFQAVWMTKEALSSGSPVNIVTMLIIATAWGFFEGFNYVVISDKINLRFPWKNRLLNWGAIFSAIACILIHGMIGVTLEGFIEMLSVIIIIYGMLMVREITRNAWGCIFIFVFLWNAF
;
A
#
# COMPACT_ATOMS: atom_id res chain seq x y z
N MET A 1 4.09 -29.20 -22.58
CA MET A 1 4.45 -28.03 -21.74
C MET A 1 4.92 -26.88 -22.63
N LYS A 2 4.27 -25.71 -22.60
CA LYS A 2 4.70 -24.54 -23.37
C LYS A 2 5.98 -23.98 -22.73
N LYS A 3 7.07 -23.87 -23.52
CA LYS A 3 8.37 -23.38 -23.04
C LYS A 3 8.22 -21.94 -22.58
N THR A 4 8.54 -21.64 -21.32
CA THR A 4 8.47 -20.27 -20.77
C THR A 4 9.43 -19.35 -21.52
N THR A 5 8.95 -18.20 -21.96
CA THR A 5 9.78 -17.19 -22.63
C THR A 5 10.80 -16.59 -21.64
N ILE A 6 11.86 -15.96 -22.17
CA ILE A 6 12.85 -15.25 -21.34
C ILE A 6 12.17 -14.18 -20.47
N GLU A 7 11.20 -13.47 -21.04
CA GLU A 7 10.40 -12.46 -20.35
C GLU A 7 9.55 -13.07 -19.22
N GLN A 8 8.93 -14.22 -19.43
CA GLN A 8 8.18 -14.90 -18.37
C GLN A 8 9.08 -15.35 -17.22
N LYS A 9 10.31 -15.81 -17.51
CA LYS A 9 11.30 -16.15 -16.47
C LYS A 9 11.72 -14.90 -15.68
N ARG A 10 11.93 -13.77 -16.38
CA ARG A 10 12.22 -12.47 -15.78
C ARG A 10 11.11 -12.04 -14.82
N LEU A 11 9.86 -12.05 -15.27
CA LEU A 11 8.70 -11.67 -14.46
C LEU A 11 8.50 -12.60 -13.26
N ASN A 12 8.73 -13.90 -13.42
CA ASN A 12 8.72 -14.83 -12.29
C ASN A 12 9.75 -14.45 -11.23
N ALA A 13 10.99 -14.14 -11.64
CA ALA A 13 12.04 -13.73 -10.72
C ALA A 13 11.69 -12.41 -10.02
N ASP A 14 11.11 -11.44 -10.74
CA ASP A 14 10.68 -10.16 -10.16
C ASP A 14 9.62 -10.38 -9.07
N ILE A 15 8.60 -11.20 -9.36
CA ILE A 15 7.54 -11.55 -8.39
C ILE A 15 8.15 -12.28 -7.19
N TRP A 16 9.06 -13.24 -7.40
CA TRP A 16 9.71 -13.96 -6.30
C TRP A 16 10.56 -13.04 -5.42
N ILE A 17 11.30 -12.09 -5.99
CA ILE A 17 12.05 -11.10 -5.21
C ILE A 17 11.09 -10.31 -4.32
N ILE A 18 9.99 -9.79 -4.88
CA ILE A 18 9.01 -9.01 -4.12
C ILE A 18 8.41 -9.85 -2.98
N LEU A 19 7.96 -11.08 -3.28
CA LEU A 19 7.35 -11.96 -2.28
C LEU A 19 8.32 -12.35 -1.18
N ILE A 20 9.54 -12.79 -1.52
CA ILE A 20 10.54 -13.21 -0.54
C ILE A 20 10.90 -12.03 0.37
N THR A 21 11.14 -10.86 -0.18
CA THR A 21 11.45 -9.66 0.61
C THR A 21 10.29 -9.28 1.53
N THR A 22 9.06 -9.26 1.01
CA THR A 22 7.85 -8.92 1.78
C THR A 22 7.64 -9.89 2.94
N PHE A 23 7.67 -11.20 2.67
CA PHE A 23 7.43 -12.23 3.69
C PHE A 23 8.58 -12.35 4.69
N ALA A 24 9.83 -12.16 4.26
CA ALA A 24 10.96 -12.10 5.19
C ALA A 24 10.83 -10.90 6.14
N ALA A 25 10.52 -9.72 5.61
CA ALA A 25 10.29 -8.52 6.42
C ALA A 25 9.11 -8.69 7.39
N LEU A 26 8.00 -9.25 6.92
CA LEU A 26 6.84 -9.54 7.75
C LEU A 26 7.16 -10.58 8.83
N GLY A 27 7.88 -11.66 8.49
CA GLY A 27 8.31 -12.68 9.44
C GLY A 27 9.23 -12.13 10.53
N ILE A 28 10.18 -11.26 10.16
CA ILE A 28 11.03 -10.54 11.13
C ILE A 28 10.17 -9.63 12.02
N TYR A 29 9.27 -8.84 11.44
CA TYR A 29 8.38 -7.97 12.21
C TYR A 29 7.54 -8.77 13.22
N MET A 30 6.94 -9.88 12.79
CA MET A 30 6.13 -10.74 13.66
C MET A 30 6.98 -11.37 14.78
N ALA A 31 8.20 -11.84 14.49
CA ALA A 31 9.07 -12.44 15.49
C ALA A 31 9.55 -11.45 16.56
N PHE A 32 9.69 -10.16 16.21
CA PHE A 32 10.19 -9.10 17.10
C PHE A 32 9.13 -8.03 17.41
N GLN A 33 7.84 -8.37 17.27
CA GLN A 33 6.76 -7.39 17.35
C GLN A 33 6.71 -6.67 18.70
N SER A 34 6.96 -7.39 19.80
CA SER A 34 6.94 -6.80 21.15
C SER A 34 8.06 -5.77 21.34
N GLN A 35 9.27 -6.10 20.89
CA GLN A 35 10.45 -5.25 20.96
C GLN A 35 10.26 -4.02 20.08
N PHE A 36 9.75 -4.21 18.86
CA PHE A 36 9.43 -3.12 17.95
C PHE A 36 8.40 -2.16 18.55
N ASN A 37 7.28 -2.69 19.07
CA ASN A 37 6.23 -1.89 19.69
C ASN A 37 6.73 -1.11 20.90
N ASN A 38 7.59 -1.72 21.73
CA ASN A 38 8.20 -1.06 22.87
C ASN A 38 9.05 0.14 22.43
N VAL A 39 9.79 0.05 21.33
CA VAL A 39 10.58 1.17 20.82
C VAL A 39 9.70 2.26 20.22
N VAL A 40 8.79 1.90 19.31
CA VAL A 40 7.99 2.88 18.55
C VAL A 40 6.97 3.61 19.42
N LYS A 41 6.51 2.99 20.53
CA LYS A 41 5.58 3.62 21.48
C LYS A 41 6.29 4.30 22.66
N ASN A 42 7.62 4.22 22.76
CA ASN A 42 8.35 4.84 23.87
C ASN A 42 8.50 6.36 23.65
N VAL A 43 7.62 7.13 24.30
CA VAL A 43 7.59 8.61 24.24
C VAL A 43 8.87 9.29 24.75
N HIS A 44 9.74 8.58 25.49
CA HIS A 44 11.04 9.11 25.91
C HIS A 44 12.08 9.11 24.79
N LEU A 45 11.85 8.35 23.71
CA LEU A 45 12.72 8.37 22.54
C LEU A 45 12.34 9.52 21.59
N PRO A 46 13.31 10.15 20.91
CA PRO A 46 13.01 11.17 19.91
C PRO A 46 12.05 10.65 18.85
N ILE A 47 11.00 11.43 18.54
CA ILE A 47 9.97 11.04 17.57
C ILE A 47 10.55 10.68 16.20
N LEU A 48 11.58 11.41 15.76
CA LEU A 48 12.23 11.16 14.48
C LEU A 48 12.85 9.76 14.43
N LEU A 49 13.51 9.33 15.51
CA LEU A 49 14.10 8.00 15.61
C LEU A 49 13.01 6.90 15.57
N ARG A 50 11.95 7.06 16.37
CA ARG A 50 10.82 6.13 16.38
C ARG A 50 10.16 6.03 15.01
N THR A 51 9.97 7.17 14.34
CA THR A 51 9.36 7.24 13.01
C THR A 51 10.25 6.60 11.96
N LEU A 52 11.57 6.82 12.01
CA LEU A 52 12.51 6.16 11.09
C LEU A 52 12.50 4.64 11.26
N ILE A 53 12.51 4.14 12.50
CA ILE A 53 12.43 2.70 12.76
C ILE A 53 11.13 2.12 12.21
N ALA A 54 10.01 2.79 12.47
CA ALA A 54 8.71 2.36 11.96
C ALA A 54 8.63 2.41 10.43
N ALA A 55 9.16 3.48 9.82
CA ALA A 55 9.18 3.66 8.38
C ALA A 55 10.10 2.66 7.68
N ILE A 56 11.24 2.29 8.28
CA ILE A 56 12.10 1.22 7.78
C ILE A 56 11.31 -0.09 7.76
N CYS A 57 10.60 -0.42 8.84
CA CYS A 57 9.77 -1.63 8.87
C CYS A 57 8.67 -1.60 7.80
N GLN A 58 7.93 -0.50 7.69
CA GLN A 58 6.88 -0.33 6.68
C GLN A 58 7.45 -0.42 5.26
N PHE A 59 8.57 0.26 5.00
CA PHE A 59 9.27 0.20 3.72
C PHE A 59 9.79 -1.21 3.43
N SER A 60 10.32 -1.94 4.41
CA SER A 60 10.76 -3.33 4.22
C SER A 60 9.62 -4.25 3.79
N ILE A 61 8.41 -4.04 4.32
CA ILE A 61 7.21 -4.82 3.97
C ILE A 61 6.68 -4.42 2.59
N ALA A 62 6.50 -3.12 2.32
CA ALA A 62 5.78 -2.66 1.13
C ALA A 62 6.67 -2.07 0.02
N GLY A 63 7.82 -1.48 0.33
CA GLY A 63 8.63 -0.74 -0.65
C GLY A 63 9.93 -1.42 -1.10
N LEU A 64 10.54 -2.26 -0.26
CA LEU A 64 11.88 -2.79 -0.49
C LEU A 64 11.92 -3.76 -1.67
N GLY A 65 10.96 -4.68 -1.75
CA GLY A 65 10.90 -5.67 -2.83
C GLY A 65 10.79 -5.03 -4.21
N ILE A 66 9.87 -4.07 -4.37
CA ILE A 66 9.69 -3.33 -5.64
C ILE A 66 10.91 -2.47 -5.97
N SER A 67 11.59 -1.91 -4.96
CA SER A 67 12.78 -1.09 -5.14
C SER A 67 13.97 -1.93 -5.60
N ILE A 68 14.17 -3.12 -5.02
CA ILE A 68 15.19 -4.08 -5.46
C ILE A 68 14.95 -4.46 -6.92
N VAL A 69 13.70 -4.80 -7.29
CA VAL A 69 13.37 -5.13 -8.68
C VAL A 69 13.64 -3.95 -9.61
N ALA A 70 13.22 -2.74 -9.26
CA ALA A 70 13.45 -1.55 -10.07
C ALA A 70 14.95 -1.29 -10.31
N ILE A 71 15.76 -1.36 -9.25
CA ILE A 71 17.23 -1.18 -9.35
C ILE A 71 17.85 -2.30 -10.19
N TYR A 72 17.53 -3.56 -9.89
CA TYR A 72 18.11 -4.72 -10.58
C TYR A 72 17.74 -4.75 -12.07
N ARG A 73 16.52 -4.35 -12.42
CA ARG A 73 16.03 -4.28 -13.80
C ARG A 73 16.34 -2.97 -14.50
N LYS A 74 16.90 -1.98 -13.79
CA LYS A 74 17.09 -0.60 -14.26
C LYS A 74 15.77 -0.01 -14.79
N GLU A 75 14.66 -0.37 -14.14
CA GLU A 75 13.33 0.13 -14.46
C GLU A 75 13.01 1.35 -13.60
N SER A 76 12.46 2.40 -14.22
CA SER A 76 12.03 3.58 -13.49
C SER A 76 10.63 3.37 -12.90
N PHE A 77 10.37 3.84 -11.68
CA PHE A 77 9.01 3.88 -11.12
C PHE A 77 8.02 4.67 -12.01
N PHE A 78 8.49 5.63 -12.78
CA PHE A 78 7.64 6.34 -13.75
C PHE A 78 7.05 5.41 -14.82
N SER A 79 7.71 4.28 -15.12
CA SER A 79 7.19 3.27 -16.07
C SER A 79 5.89 2.61 -15.60
N HIS A 80 5.61 2.66 -14.29
CA HIS A 80 4.39 2.10 -13.67
C HIS A 80 3.23 3.11 -13.59
N GLY A 81 3.31 4.24 -14.29
CA GLY A 81 2.17 5.15 -14.46
C GLY A 81 2.18 6.38 -13.57
N LEU A 82 3.33 6.80 -13.02
CA LEU A 82 3.46 8.11 -12.37
C LEU A 82 3.46 9.21 -13.46
N ARG A 83 2.28 9.66 -13.87
CA ARG A 83 2.09 10.64 -14.96
C ARG A 83 1.31 11.83 -14.46
N LEU A 84 1.64 13.05 -14.88
CA LEU A 84 0.86 14.25 -14.52
C LEU A 84 -0.47 14.33 -15.29
N LYS A 85 -0.44 13.96 -16.58
CA LYS A 85 -1.65 13.98 -17.41
C LYS A 85 -2.67 12.96 -16.89
N GLY A 86 -3.89 13.42 -16.63
CA GLY A 86 -4.99 12.59 -16.16
C GLY A 86 -4.97 12.27 -14.66
N THR A 87 -4.09 12.90 -13.86
CA THR A 87 -3.99 12.66 -12.41
C THR A 87 -5.31 12.95 -11.69
N LEU A 88 -5.97 14.07 -11.97
CA LEU A 88 -7.24 14.42 -11.33
C LEU A 88 -8.32 13.37 -11.58
N MET A 89 -8.39 12.85 -12.81
CA MET A 89 -9.36 11.80 -13.17
C MET A 89 -9.05 10.48 -12.46
N SER A 90 -7.77 10.09 -12.39
CA SER A 90 -7.34 8.91 -11.64
C SER A 90 -7.67 9.03 -10.15
N ILE A 91 -7.40 10.18 -9.54
CA ILE A 91 -7.75 10.46 -8.15
C ILE A 91 -9.26 10.37 -7.93
N ALA A 92 -10.05 11.10 -8.73
CA ALA A 92 -11.50 11.12 -8.57
C ALA A 92 -12.11 9.71 -8.64
N LEU A 93 -11.70 8.92 -9.64
CA LEU A 93 -12.18 7.55 -9.80
C LEU A 93 -11.72 6.62 -8.67
N CYS A 94 -10.48 6.73 -8.20
CA CYS A 94 -10.02 5.94 -7.05
C CYS A 94 -10.77 6.30 -5.77
N VAL A 95 -11.04 7.60 -5.53
CA VAL A 95 -11.81 8.06 -4.37
C VAL A 95 -13.23 7.47 -4.39
N LEU A 96 -13.86 7.36 -5.57
CA LEU A 96 -15.16 6.68 -5.69
C LEU A 96 -15.11 5.21 -5.27
N CYS A 97 -14.00 4.50 -5.52
CA CYS A 97 -13.82 3.12 -5.02
C CYS A 97 -13.74 3.03 -3.50
N PHE A 98 -13.43 4.14 -2.81
CA PHE A 98 -13.33 4.20 -1.35
C PHE A 98 -14.66 4.56 -0.67
N VAL A 99 -15.63 5.09 -1.41
CA VAL A 99 -16.96 5.47 -0.88
C VAL A 99 -17.67 4.33 -0.14
N PRO A 100 -17.71 3.07 -0.65
CA PRO A 100 -18.36 1.97 0.08
C PRO A 100 -17.76 1.73 1.47
N HIS A 101 -16.44 1.90 1.62
CA HIS A 101 -15.76 1.74 2.90
C HIS A 101 -16.05 2.90 3.85
N ILE A 102 -16.11 4.15 3.36
CA ILE A 102 -16.55 5.29 4.19
C ILE A 102 -17.98 5.08 4.69
N ILE A 103 -18.89 4.59 3.85
CA ILE A 103 -20.26 4.27 4.25
C ILE A 103 -20.25 3.18 5.33
N PHE A 104 -19.46 2.12 5.14
CA PHE A 104 -19.29 1.07 6.15
C PHE A 104 -18.84 1.66 7.49
N LEU A 105 -17.72 2.40 7.52
CA LEU A 105 -17.18 3.01 8.74
C LEU A 105 -18.17 3.96 9.41
N ALA A 106 -18.97 4.71 8.64
CA ALA A 106 -19.98 5.62 9.17
C ALA A 106 -21.15 4.86 9.82
N VAL A 107 -21.65 3.80 9.17
CA VAL A 107 -22.76 2.98 9.67
C VAL A 107 -22.36 2.21 10.93
N THR A 108 -21.12 1.71 10.99
CA THR A 108 -20.58 1.00 12.17
C THR A 108 -20.03 1.94 13.24
N GLN A 109 -20.16 3.27 13.07
CA GLN A 109 -19.68 4.29 14.00
C GLN A 109 -18.17 4.21 14.30
N GLN A 110 -17.38 3.69 13.36
CA GLN A 110 -15.92 3.60 13.48
C GLN A 110 -15.22 4.93 13.12
N ILE A 111 -15.91 5.86 12.43
CA ILE A 111 -15.37 7.21 12.15
C ILE A 111 -15.44 8.08 13.40
N THR A 112 -14.27 8.40 13.97
CA THR A 112 -14.17 9.34 15.11
C THR A 112 -13.71 10.74 14.70
N SER A 113 -12.83 10.82 13.72
CA SER A 113 -12.33 12.07 13.12
C SER A 113 -11.72 11.78 11.75
N TYR A 114 -11.37 12.82 11.01
CA TYR A 114 -10.60 12.71 9.78
C TYR A 114 -9.26 13.43 9.92
N LEU A 115 -8.16 12.70 9.74
CA LEU A 115 -6.81 13.23 9.62
C LEU A 115 -5.94 12.26 8.83
N PRO A 116 -5.35 12.64 7.68
CA PRO A 116 -4.41 11.78 6.96
C PRO A 116 -3.34 11.16 7.87
N PHE A 117 -3.18 9.84 7.76
CA PHE A 117 -2.26 9.04 8.59
C PHE A 117 -2.60 8.99 10.09
N GLN A 118 -3.82 9.33 10.52
CA GLN A 118 -4.27 9.21 11.91
C GLN A 118 -3.96 7.83 12.54
N ALA A 119 -4.09 6.75 11.76
CA ALA A 119 -3.81 5.40 12.24
C ALA A 119 -2.30 5.11 12.45
N VAL A 120 -1.41 5.94 11.88
CA VAL A 120 0.04 5.84 12.10
C VAL A 120 0.37 6.48 13.46
N TRP A 121 0.92 5.70 14.39
CA TRP A 121 1.05 6.08 15.81
C TRP A 121 1.76 7.42 16.06
N MET A 122 2.73 7.78 15.22
CA MET A 122 3.53 8.99 15.40
C MET A 122 2.87 10.25 14.84
N THR A 123 1.79 10.14 14.05
CA THR A 123 1.22 11.28 13.30
C THR A 123 0.79 12.44 14.19
N LYS A 124 0.04 12.18 15.26
CA LYS A 124 -0.44 13.26 16.15
C LYS A 124 0.72 13.98 16.83
N GLU A 125 1.68 13.22 17.34
CA GLU A 125 2.88 13.75 17.99
C GLU A 125 3.77 14.51 16.99
N ALA A 126 3.88 14.02 15.75
CA ALA A 126 4.60 14.66 14.66
C ALA A 126 4.01 16.04 14.36
N LEU A 127 2.69 16.13 14.21
CA LEU A 127 2.01 17.39 13.92
C LEU A 127 2.10 18.40 15.07
N SER A 128 2.11 17.92 16.33
CA SER A 128 2.31 18.79 17.50
C SER A 128 3.78 19.19 17.73
N SER A 129 4.72 18.56 17.04
CA SER A 129 6.15 18.87 17.19
C SER A 129 6.51 20.21 16.56
N GLY A 130 7.58 20.84 17.06
CA GLY A 130 8.12 22.07 16.49
C GLY A 130 8.78 21.85 15.11
N SER A 131 8.88 22.92 14.33
CA SER A 131 9.65 22.92 13.08
C SER A 131 11.16 22.81 13.39
N PRO A 132 11.94 22.03 12.62
CA PRO A 132 11.57 21.29 11.40
C PRO A 132 11.14 19.83 11.63
N VAL A 133 11.07 19.36 12.88
CA VAL A 133 10.85 17.95 13.22
C VAL A 133 9.49 17.46 12.69
N ASN A 134 8.44 18.27 12.80
CA ASN A 134 7.12 17.95 12.29
C ASN A 134 7.12 17.65 10.78
N ILE A 135 7.72 18.52 9.97
CA ILE A 135 7.79 18.40 8.51
C ILE A 135 8.55 17.14 8.13
N VAL A 136 9.74 16.92 8.72
CA VAL A 136 10.57 15.75 8.39
C VAL A 136 9.86 14.46 8.76
N THR A 137 9.24 14.42 9.94
CA THR A 137 8.50 13.24 10.41
C THR A 137 7.31 12.92 9.50
N MET A 138 6.53 13.93 9.12
CA MET A 138 5.41 13.74 8.20
C MET A 138 5.85 13.35 6.80
N LEU A 139 6.99 13.85 6.31
CA LEU A 139 7.56 13.42 5.02
C LEU A 139 7.97 11.95 5.04
N ILE A 140 8.57 11.48 6.14
CA ILE A 140 8.91 10.07 6.32
C ILE A 140 7.63 9.21 6.31
N ILE A 141 6.60 9.62 7.05
CA ILE A 141 5.31 8.91 7.10
C ILE A 141 4.66 8.85 5.72
N ALA A 142 4.54 10.00 5.05
CA ALA A 142 3.93 10.08 3.72
C ALA A 142 4.70 9.25 2.68
N THR A 143 6.02 9.13 2.81
CA THR A 143 6.83 8.31 1.91
C THR A 143 6.59 6.82 2.14
N ALA A 144 6.64 6.35 3.40
CA ALA A 144 6.54 4.92 3.71
C ALA A 144 5.10 4.38 3.61
N TRP A 145 4.13 5.00 4.30
CA TRP A 145 2.73 4.57 4.32
C TRP A 145 1.91 5.14 3.16
N GLY A 146 2.22 6.35 2.70
CA GLY A 146 1.49 6.97 1.59
C GLY A 146 1.96 6.46 0.23
N PHE A 147 3.21 6.76 -0.11
CA PHE A 147 3.77 6.44 -1.43
C PHE A 147 4.06 4.94 -1.59
N PHE A 148 4.95 4.37 -0.78
CA PHE A 148 5.42 3.01 -1.02
C PHE A 148 4.32 1.97 -0.83
N GLU A 149 3.46 2.10 0.17
CA GLU A 149 2.35 1.16 0.38
C GLU A 149 1.37 1.15 -0.80
N GLY A 150 0.88 2.32 -1.22
CA GLY A 150 -0.06 2.42 -2.34
C GLY A 150 0.59 2.06 -3.69
N PHE A 151 1.84 2.48 -3.91
CA PHE A 151 2.56 2.23 -5.15
C PHE A 151 3.01 0.77 -5.29
N ASN A 152 3.26 0.07 -4.19
CA ASN A 152 3.57 -1.36 -4.18
C ASN A 152 2.50 -2.18 -4.90
N TYR A 153 1.23 -1.95 -4.58
CA TYR A 153 0.12 -2.63 -5.25
C TYR A 153 0.12 -2.39 -6.76
N VAL A 154 0.49 -1.19 -7.22
CA VAL A 154 0.60 -0.88 -8.65
C VAL A 154 1.70 -1.70 -9.32
N VAL A 155 2.90 -1.73 -8.74
CA VAL A 155 4.03 -2.47 -9.32
C VAL A 155 3.77 -3.97 -9.31
N ILE A 156 3.26 -4.52 -8.20
CA ILE A 156 2.89 -5.94 -8.10
C ILE A 156 1.83 -6.28 -9.15
N SER A 157 0.78 -5.47 -9.25
CA SER A 157 -0.30 -5.70 -10.21
C SER A 157 0.23 -5.71 -11.65
N ASP A 158 1.12 -4.79 -12.01
CA ASP A 158 1.74 -4.78 -13.34
C ASP A 158 2.53 -6.05 -13.63
N LYS A 159 3.41 -6.45 -12.71
CA LYS A 159 4.26 -7.63 -12.90
C LYS A 159 3.42 -8.90 -13.05
N ILE A 160 2.34 -9.03 -12.27
CA ILE A 160 1.41 -10.16 -12.36
C ILE A 160 0.62 -10.12 -13.67
N ASN A 161 0.09 -8.97 -14.08
CA ASN A 161 -0.69 -8.86 -15.31
C ASN A 161 0.16 -9.09 -16.57
N LEU A 162 1.42 -8.65 -16.57
CA LEU A 162 2.37 -8.97 -17.63
C LEU A 162 2.68 -10.48 -17.65
N ARG A 163 2.75 -11.11 -16.49
CA ARG A 163 3.04 -12.55 -16.37
C ARG A 163 1.86 -13.43 -16.77
N PHE A 164 0.65 -13.01 -16.45
CA PHE A 164 -0.60 -13.72 -16.68
C PHE A 164 -1.59 -12.82 -17.46
N PRO A 165 -1.28 -12.52 -18.74
CA PRO A 165 -2.13 -11.64 -19.52
C PRO A 165 -3.50 -12.30 -19.75
N TRP A 166 -4.56 -11.55 -19.53
CA TRP A 166 -5.92 -12.00 -19.75
C TRP A 166 -6.69 -11.03 -20.64
N LYS A 167 -7.57 -11.57 -21.49
CA LYS A 167 -8.30 -10.77 -22.49
C LYS A 167 -9.47 -9.98 -21.88
N ASN A 168 -10.09 -10.50 -20.82
CA ASN A 168 -11.21 -9.82 -20.17
C ASN A 168 -10.67 -8.78 -19.18
N ARG A 169 -10.96 -7.50 -19.44
CA ARG A 169 -10.53 -6.39 -18.58
C ARG A 169 -11.14 -6.44 -17.18
N LEU A 170 -12.28 -7.11 -16.98
CA LEU A 170 -12.89 -7.30 -15.66
C LEU A 170 -12.21 -8.42 -14.84
N LEU A 171 -11.30 -9.20 -15.42
CA LEU A 171 -10.54 -10.23 -14.72
C LEU A 171 -9.06 -9.83 -14.74
N ASN A 172 -8.69 -8.97 -13.79
CA ASN A 172 -7.34 -8.46 -13.63
C ASN A 172 -6.62 -9.22 -12.50
N TRP A 173 -5.71 -10.12 -12.86
CA TRP A 173 -5.03 -11.00 -11.91
C TRP A 173 -4.17 -10.24 -10.91
N GLY A 174 -3.52 -9.16 -11.36
CA GLY A 174 -2.74 -8.28 -10.51
C GLY A 174 -3.62 -7.64 -9.43
N ALA A 175 -4.76 -7.07 -9.82
CA ALA A 175 -5.69 -6.45 -8.90
C ALA A 175 -6.31 -7.46 -7.90
N ILE A 176 -6.68 -8.65 -8.37
CA ILE A 176 -7.19 -9.73 -7.52
C ILE A 176 -6.14 -10.16 -6.51
N PHE A 177 -4.92 -10.44 -6.97
CA PHE A 177 -3.83 -10.83 -6.09
C PHE A 177 -3.53 -9.75 -5.05
N SER A 178 -3.46 -8.49 -5.47
CA SER A 178 -3.22 -7.35 -4.58
C SER A 178 -4.32 -7.19 -3.52
N ALA A 179 -5.59 -7.36 -3.88
CA ALA A 179 -6.70 -7.30 -2.93
C ALA A 179 -6.61 -8.43 -1.90
N ILE A 180 -6.36 -9.66 -2.33
CA ILE A 180 -6.18 -10.81 -1.44
C ILE A 180 -4.97 -10.59 -0.52
N ALA A 181 -3.84 -10.17 -1.07
CA ALA A 181 -2.63 -9.91 -0.29
C ALA A 181 -2.86 -8.80 0.76
N CYS A 182 -3.58 -7.74 0.40
CA CYS A 182 -3.95 -6.66 1.31
C CYS A 182 -4.73 -7.18 2.52
N ILE A 183 -5.80 -7.97 2.27
CA ILE A 183 -6.62 -8.57 3.32
C ILE A 183 -5.79 -9.46 4.25
N LEU A 184 -4.91 -10.29 3.70
CA LEU A 184 -4.07 -11.19 4.48
C LEU A 184 -3.04 -10.44 5.33
N ILE A 185 -2.38 -9.42 4.78
CA ILE A 185 -1.35 -8.64 5.48
C ILE A 185 -1.98 -7.81 6.62
N HIS A 186 -3.17 -7.23 6.39
CA HIS A 186 -3.85 -6.42 7.38
C HIS A 186 -4.71 -7.25 8.35
N GLY A 187 -4.80 -8.57 8.17
CA GLY A 187 -5.59 -9.45 9.02
C GLY A 187 -7.10 -9.21 8.94
N MET A 188 -7.59 -8.62 7.85
CA MET A 188 -9.00 -8.23 7.65
C MET A 188 -9.86 -9.42 7.20
N ILE A 189 -9.72 -10.58 7.86
CA ILE A 189 -10.48 -11.80 7.54
C ILE A 189 -11.83 -11.74 8.26
N GLY A 190 -12.88 -11.43 7.51
CA GLY A 190 -14.23 -11.30 8.02
C GLY A 190 -14.85 -12.62 8.48
N VAL A 191 -14.77 -12.94 9.78
CA VAL A 191 -15.44 -14.10 10.39
C VAL A 191 -16.84 -13.77 10.96
N THR A 192 -17.18 -12.49 11.06
CA THR A 192 -18.50 -11.98 11.43
C THR A 192 -19.14 -11.29 10.22
N LEU A 193 -20.45 -11.02 10.27
CA LEU A 193 -21.12 -10.27 9.18
C LEU A 193 -20.52 -8.87 8.99
N GLU A 194 -20.28 -8.14 10.07
CA GLU A 194 -19.64 -6.83 10.03
C GLU A 194 -18.24 -6.92 9.40
N GLY A 195 -17.39 -7.83 9.88
CA GLY A 195 -16.05 -8.02 9.34
C GLY A 195 -16.04 -8.52 7.89
N PHE A 196 -17.06 -9.30 7.47
CA PHE A 196 -17.21 -9.71 6.09
C PHE A 196 -17.54 -8.53 5.17
N ILE A 197 -18.42 -7.62 5.61
CA ILE A 197 -18.75 -6.40 4.86
C ILE A 197 -17.53 -5.47 4.80
N GLU A 198 -16.78 -5.34 5.89
CA GLU A 198 -15.52 -4.59 5.92
C GLU A 198 -14.53 -5.15 4.89
N MET A 199 -14.26 -6.46 4.95
CA MET A 199 -13.39 -7.17 4.02
C MET A 199 -13.81 -6.93 2.56
N LEU A 200 -15.11 -7.00 2.25
CA LEU A 200 -15.62 -6.74 0.91
C LEU A 200 -15.38 -5.28 0.48
N SER A 201 -15.59 -4.32 1.37
CA SER A 201 -15.34 -2.90 1.07
C SER A 201 -13.86 -2.62 0.79
N VAL A 202 -12.94 -3.27 1.51
CA VAL A 202 -11.49 -3.18 1.29
C VAL A 202 -11.09 -3.85 -0.03
N ILE A 203 -11.68 -5.00 -0.37
CA ILE A 203 -11.49 -5.63 -1.69
C ILE A 203 -11.91 -4.66 -2.81
N ILE A 204 -13.05 -3.98 -2.66
CA ILE A 204 -13.51 -2.98 -3.64
C ILE A 204 -12.51 -1.83 -3.77
N ILE A 205 -11.94 -1.34 -2.67
CA ILE A 205 -10.90 -0.30 -2.71
C ILE A 205 -9.70 -0.75 -3.53
N ILE A 206 -9.06 -1.86 -3.14
CA ILE A 206 -7.79 -2.28 -3.70
C ILE A 206 -7.96 -2.74 -5.15
N TYR A 207 -8.98 -3.56 -5.42
CA TYR A 207 -9.27 -3.97 -6.79
C TYR A 207 -9.67 -2.77 -7.65
N GLY A 208 -10.57 -1.93 -7.15
CA GLY A 208 -11.10 -0.77 -7.87
C GLY A 208 -10.01 0.25 -8.25
N MET A 209 -9.15 0.65 -7.31
CA MET A 209 -8.08 1.60 -7.59
C MET A 209 -7.09 1.07 -8.65
N LEU A 210 -6.81 -0.24 -8.66
CA LEU A 210 -5.92 -0.86 -9.64
C LEU A 210 -6.58 -0.98 -11.01
N MET A 211 -7.89 -1.22 -11.05
CA MET A 211 -8.68 -1.13 -12.29
C MET A 211 -8.71 0.29 -12.85
N VAL A 212 -8.89 1.30 -12.01
CA VAL A 212 -8.80 2.73 -12.39
C VAL A 212 -7.41 3.03 -12.95
N ARG A 213 -6.35 2.54 -12.30
CA ARG A 213 -4.99 2.69 -12.81
C ARG A 213 -4.82 2.05 -14.18
N GLU A 214 -5.38 0.86 -14.43
CA GLU A 214 -5.32 0.18 -15.74
C GLU A 214 -6.03 0.99 -16.84
N ILE A 215 -7.20 1.54 -16.52
CA ILE A 215 -8.02 2.34 -17.46
C ILE A 215 -7.36 3.69 -17.75
N THR A 216 -6.89 4.38 -16.71
CA THR A 216 -6.34 5.74 -16.81
C THR A 216 -4.85 5.77 -17.13
N ARG A 217 -4.16 4.65 -16.96
CA ARG A 217 -2.68 4.51 -17.01
C ARG A 217 -1.96 5.44 -16.03
N ASN A 218 -2.62 5.78 -14.93
CA ASN A 218 -2.13 6.73 -13.95
C ASN A 218 -2.24 6.17 -12.51
N ALA A 219 -1.10 6.10 -11.83
CA ALA A 219 -0.94 5.49 -10.52
C ALA A 219 -1.14 6.46 -9.34
N TRP A 220 -1.24 7.77 -9.61
CA TRP A 220 -1.38 8.77 -8.54
C TRP A 220 -2.70 8.64 -7.78
N GLY A 221 -3.77 8.15 -8.41
CA GLY A 221 -5.00 7.83 -7.70
C GLY A 221 -4.80 6.78 -6.61
N CYS A 222 -4.05 5.71 -6.89
CA CYS A 222 -3.72 4.69 -5.89
C CYS A 222 -2.91 5.30 -4.73
N ILE A 223 -1.85 6.07 -5.03
CA ILE A 223 -1.04 6.73 -4.00
C ILE A 223 -1.88 7.71 -3.17
N PHE A 224 -2.77 8.46 -3.81
CA PHE A 224 -3.65 9.41 -3.14
C PHE A 224 -4.53 8.72 -2.08
N ILE A 225 -5.10 7.55 -2.37
CA ILE A 225 -5.86 6.77 -1.39
C ILE A 225 -5.02 6.50 -0.15
N PHE A 226 -3.78 6.05 -0.31
CA PHE A 226 -2.91 5.71 0.81
C PHE A 226 -2.42 6.92 1.60
N VAL A 227 -2.29 8.07 0.94
CA VAL A 227 -1.93 9.32 1.61
C VAL A 227 -3.10 9.90 2.41
N PHE A 228 -4.30 9.93 1.83
CA PHE A 228 -5.39 10.77 2.36
C PHE A 228 -6.57 10.01 2.95
N LEU A 229 -6.72 8.70 2.68
CA LEU A 229 -7.93 7.96 3.04
C LEU A 229 -7.65 6.67 3.81
N TRP A 230 -6.68 5.86 3.36
CA TRP A 230 -6.40 4.53 3.90
C TRP A 230 -6.14 4.51 5.41
N ASN A 231 -5.34 5.46 5.91
CA ASN A 231 -4.98 5.58 7.33
C ASN A 231 -5.64 6.80 8.00
N ALA A 232 -6.74 7.32 7.44
CA ALA A 232 -7.23 8.65 7.79
C ALA A 232 -8.34 8.70 8.86
N PHE A 233 -8.93 7.55 9.16
CA PHE A 233 -10.07 7.38 10.07
C PHE A 233 -9.64 6.60 11.31
#